data_AF-A0A090W7T4-F1
#
_entry.id   AF-A0A090W7T4-F1
#
_cell.length_a   1.000
_cell.length_b   1.000
_cell.length_c   1.000
_cell.angle_alpha   90.00
_cell.angle_beta   90.00
_cell.angle_gamma   90.00
#
_symmetry.space_group_name_H-M   'P 1'
#
loop_
_entity.id
_entity.type
_entity.pdbx_description
1 polymer ?
#
loop_
_entity_poly.entity_id
_entity_poly.type
_entity_poly.pdbx_seq_one_letter_code
_entity_poly.pdbx_strand_id
1 'polypeptide(L)'
;MIKQKEDILYTSKNLLRDVKRTLKDQEEIKNLKGENFNVFSILKMESKENGTHSAFLGELLNPKGSHNFKSVFLGLFLQQLGFEGLELNSAEVVLEYSLGFIDDKAKTGGRVDIYIKDTTNKTICIENKIYATDQNLQVKRYSNHNKGNNTVTILL
;
A
#
# COMPACT_ATOMS: atom_id res chain seq x y z
N MET A 1 -12.64 44.27 -24.18
CA MET A 1 -11.36 43.61 -23.89
C MET A 1 -10.87 43.82 -22.46
N ILE A 2 -10.95 45.03 -21.88
CA ILE A 2 -10.49 45.31 -20.49
C ILE A 2 -11.39 44.67 -19.42
N LYS A 3 -12.71 44.85 -19.52
CA LYS A 3 -13.68 44.28 -18.56
C LYS A 3 -13.59 42.75 -18.43
N GLN A 4 -13.39 42.06 -19.55
CA GLN A 4 -13.20 40.60 -19.58
C GLN A 4 -11.90 40.16 -18.87
N LYS A 5 -10.84 40.97 -18.89
CA LYS A 5 -9.60 40.69 -18.14
C LYS A 5 -9.79 40.90 -16.63
N GLU A 6 -10.58 41.89 -16.23
CA GLU A 6 -10.91 42.14 -14.83
C GLU A 6 -11.78 41.02 -14.24
N ASP A 7 -12.77 40.54 -15.01
CA ASP A 7 -13.62 39.41 -14.61
C ASP A 7 -12.80 38.11 -14.45
N ILE A 8 -11.88 37.85 -15.38
CA ILE A 8 -10.95 36.70 -15.27
C ILE A 8 -10.08 36.85 -14.03
N LEU A 9 -9.49 38.02 -13.79
CA LEU A 9 -8.64 38.27 -12.62
C LEU A 9 -9.40 38.11 -11.30
N TYR A 10 -10.65 38.59 -11.24
CA TYR A 10 -11.51 38.44 -10.07
C TYR A 10 -11.82 36.96 -9.81
N THR A 11 -12.20 36.22 -10.86
CA THR A 11 -12.49 34.79 -10.79
C THR A 11 -11.27 33.99 -10.34
N SER A 12 -10.09 34.26 -10.92
CA SER A 12 -8.84 33.61 -10.53
C SER A 12 -8.48 33.86 -9.06
N LYS A 13 -8.68 35.09 -8.56
CA LYS A 13 -8.42 35.42 -7.15
C LYS A 13 -9.36 34.67 -6.20
N ASN A 14 -10.63 34.51 -6.58
CA ASN A 14 -11.58 33.74 -5.77
C ASN A 14 -11.19 32.26 -5.76
N LEU A 15 -10.89 31.68 -6.93
CA LEU A 15 -10.43 30.30 -7.05
C LEU A 15 -9.19 30.03 -6.18
N LEU A 16 -8.18 30.91 -6.21
CA LEU A 16 -6.97 30.75 -5.39
C LEU A 16 -7.28 30.83 -3.89
N ARG A 17 -8.23 31.68 -3.47
CA ARG A 17 -8.67 31.74 -2.07
C ARG A 17 -9.38 30.45 -1.65
N ASP A 18 -10.25 29.93 -2.50
CA ASP A 18 -10.99 28.69 -2.22
C ASP A 18 -10.05 27.49 -2.16
N VAL A 19 -9.11 27.36 -3.11
CA VAL A 19 -8.06 26.33 -3.07
C VAL A 19 -7.25 26.43 -1.78
N LYS A 20 -6.83 27.63 -1.37
CA LYS A 20 -6.08 27.83 -0.13
C LYS A 20 -6.88 27.41 1.11
N ARG A 21 -8.18 27.70 1.15
CA ARG A 21 -9.06 27.27 2.24
C ARG A 21 -9.17 25.75 2.26
N THR A 22 -9.47 25.12 1.12
CA THR A 22 -9.56 23.65 1.00
C THR A 22 -8.28 22.97 1.45
N LEU A 23 -7.10 23.47 1.04
CA LEU A 23 -5.81 22.92 1.48
C LEU A 23 -5.63 23.04 3.00
N LYS A 24 -6.05 24.15 3.60
CA LYS A 24 -5.99 24.35 5.05
C LYS A 24 -6.92 23.39 5.79
N ASP A 25 -8.16 23.24 5.32
CA ASP A 25 -9.14 22.34 5.91
C ASP A 25 -8.66 20.88 5.82
N GLN A 26 -8.06 20.49 4.69
CA GLN A 26 -7.44 19.18 4.51
C GLN A 26 -6.27 18.95 5.49
N GLU A 27 -5.42 19.95 5.69
CA GLU A 27 -4.31 19.87 6.65
C GLU A 27 -4.82 19.76 8.10
N GLU A 28 -5.89 20.47 8.44
CA GLU A 28 -6.51 20.37 9.76
C GLU A 28 -7.12 18.99 9.99
N ILE A 29 -7.81 18.43 8.98
CA ILE A 29 -8.33 17.06 9.02
C ILE A 29 -7.19 16.05 9.19
N LYS A 30 -6.09 16.19 8.44
CA LYS A 30 -4.90 15.34 8.58
C LYS A 30 -4.36 15.34 10.00
N ASN A 31 -4.24 16.52 10.59
CA ASN A 31 -3.76 16.68 11.96
C ASN A 31 -4.73 16.06 12.98
N LEU A 32 -6.03 16.29 12.85
CA LEU A 32 -7.05 15.73 13.76
C LEU A 32 -7.10 14.20 13.70
N LYS A 33 -6.84 13.60 12.54
CA LYS A 33 -6.80 12.15 12.33
C LYS A 33 -5.44 11.52 12.66
N GLY A 34 -4.42 12.33 12.92
CA GLY A 34 -3.05 11.84 13.14
C GLY A 34 -2.40 11.27 11.87
N GLU A 35 -2.82 11.68 10.68
CA GLU A 35 -2.25 11.21 9.40
C GLU A 35 -0.77 11.61 9.24
N ASN A 36 -0.31 12.60 10.02
CA ASN A 36 1.09 13.02 10.08
C ASN A 36 1.96 12.11 10.99
N PHE A 37 1.38 11.14 11.69
CA PHE A 37 2.14 10.17 12.48
C PHE A 37 2.80 9.13 11.57
N ASN A 38 4.13 9.12 11.56
CA ASN A 38 4.91 8.12 10.85
C ASN A 38 6.07 7.63 11.72
N VAL A 39 5.99 6.38 12.17
CA VAL A 39 7.03 5.74 13.01
C VAL A 39 8.39 5.71 12.31
N PHE A 40 8.44 5.55 10.99
CA PHE A 40 9.68 5.53 10.22
C PHE A 40 10.35 6.90 10.18
N SER A 41 9.57 7.98 10.08
CA SER A 41 10.05 9.37 10.19
C SER A 41 10.66 9.64 11.57
N ILE A 42 9.97 9.20 12.63
CA ILE A 42 10.44 9.36 14.01
C ILE A 42 11.76 8.64 14.23
N LEU A 43 11.90 7.43 13.70
CA LEU A 43 13.13 6.64 13.77
C LEU A 43 14.20 7.07 12.76
N LYS A 44 13.91 8.05 11.89
CA LYS A 44 14.78 8.50 10.79
C LYS A 44 15.23 7.37 9.87
N MET A 45 14.32 6.44 9.56
CA MET A 45 14.58 5.24 8.76
C MET A 45 13.99 5.30 7.34
N GLU A 46 13.46 6.44 6.93
CA GLU A 46 12.76 6.59 5.64
C GLU A 46 13.63 6.23 4.42
N SER A 47 14.93 6.53 4.48
CA SER A 47 15.89 6.20 3.41
C SER A 47 16.40 4.76 3.42
N LYS A 48 16.05 3.97 4.45
CA LYS A 48 16.36 2.52 4.55
C LYS A 48 15.15 1.69 4.12
N GLU A 49 14.52 2.11 3.03
CA GLU A 49 13.25 1.56 2.53
C GLU A 49 13.30 0.05 2.31
N ASN A 50 14.36 -0.42 1.61
CA ASN A 50 14.56 -1.83 1.31
C ASN A 50 14.72 -2.63 2.61
N GLY A 51 13.66 -3.32 2.98
CA GLY A 51 13.59 -4.20 4.14
C GLY A 51 12.89 -3.59 5.36
N THR A 52 12.99 -2.28 5.63
CA THR A 52 12.44 -1.73 6.89
C THR A 52 10.91 -1.67 6.90
N HIS A 53 10.30 -1.19 5.81
CA HIS A 53 8.83 -1.11 5.72
C HIS A 53 8.21 -2.50 5.64
N SER A 54 8.77 -3.37 4.79
CA SER A 54 8.31 -4.75 4.66
C SER A 54 8.50 -5.54 5.95
N ALA A 55 9.59 -5.33 6.70
CA ALA A 55 9.77 -5.98 8.00
C ALA A 55 8.72 -5.52 9.02
N PHE A 56 8.45 -4.22 9.10
CA PHE A 56 7.46 -3.69 10.04
C PHE A 56 6.04 -4.17 9.69
N LEU A 57 5.65 -4.05 8.42
CA LEU A 57 4.35 -4.53 7.96
C LEU A 57 4.24 -6.05 8.09
N GLY A 58 5.30 -6.78 7.73
CA GLY A 58 5.36 -8.23 7.91
C GLY A 58 5.14 -8.65 9.35
N GLU A 59 5.80 -7.96 10.29
CA GLU A 59 5.63 -8.19 11.72
C GLU A 59 4.19 -7.90 12.17
N LEU A 60 3.63 -6.76 11.76
CA LEU A 60 2.28 -6.35 12.14
C LEU A 60 1.19 -7.26 11.57
N LEU A 61 1.37 -7.76 10.34
CA LEU A 61 0.41 -8.58 9.63
C LEU A 61 0.54 -10.08 9.96
N ASN A 62 1.65 -10.51 10.56
CA ASN A 62 1.88 -11.91 10.89
C ASN A 62 1.03 -12.33 12.10
N PRO A 63 0.09 -13.29 11.99
CA PRO A 63 -0.69 -13.75 13.13
C PRO A 63 0.16 -14.35 14.27
N LYS A 64 1.42 -14.71 13.98
CA LYS A 64 2.41 -15.22 14.93
C LYS A 64 3.48 -14.18 15.28
N GLY A 65 3.25 -12.91 14.96
CA GLY A 65 4.14 -11.80 15.30
C GLY A 65 4.25 -11.58 16.81
N SER A 66 5.36 -10.97 17.23
CA SER A 66 5.70 -10.61 18.61
C SER A 66 4.73 -9.60 19.25
N HIS A 67 3.87 -8.97 18.46
CA HIS A 67 2.82 -8.07 18.95
C HIS A 67 1.72 -8.81 19.74
N ASN A 68 1.60 -10.14 19.65
CA ASN A 68 0.64 -10.97 20.42
C ASN A 68 -0.86 -10.71 20.17
N PHE A 69 -1.21 -9.97 19.11
CA PHE A 69 -2.61 -9.69 18.74
C PHE A 69 -3.22 -10.74 17.80
N LYS A 70 -2.54 -11.88 17.61
CA LYS A 70 -2.98 -12.94 16.69
C LYS A 70 -3.33 -12.33 15.32
N SER A 71 -4.44 -12.72 14.71
CA SER A 71 -4.88 -12.27 13.40
C SER A 71 -5.60 -10.92 13.35
N VAL A 72 -5.68 -10.17 14.48
CA VAL A 72 -6.47 -8.92 14.54
C VAL A 72 -5.98 -7.88 13.54
N PHE A 73 -4.68 -7.60 13.50
CA PHE A 73 -4.13 -6.60 12.58
C PHE A 73 -4.27 -7.02 11.12
N LEU A 74 -4.02 -8.29 10.81
CA LEU A 74 -4.24 -8.83 9.47
C LEU A 74 -5.71 -8.69 9.05
N GLY A 75 -6.65 -9.05 9.93
CA GLY A 75 -8.08 -8.94 9.66
C GLY A 75 -8.51 -7.50 9.38
N LEU A 76 -8.07 -6.55 10.20
CA LEU A 76 -8.35 -5.12 10.02
C LEU A 76 -7.74 -4.58 8.72
N PHE A 77 -6.51 -4.99 8.41
CA PHE A 77 -5.84 -4.60 7.18
C PHE A 77 -6.58 -5.10 5.94
N LEU A 78 -6.98 -6.37 5.92
CA LEU A 78 -7.74 -6.95 4.81
C LEU A 78 -9.13 -6.34 4.68
N GLN A 79 -9.80 -6.06 5.79
CA GLN A 79 -11.08 -5.35 5.81
C GLN A 79 -10.96 -3.97 5.16
N GLN A 80 -9.90 -3.21 5.49
CA GLN A 80 -9.66 -1.89 4.90
C GLN A 80 -9.41 -1.95 3.39
N LEU A 81 -8.81 -3.04 2.90
CA LEU A 81 -8.60 -3.29 1.47
C LEU A 81 -9.82 -3.92 0.76
N GLY A 82 -10.87 -4.29 1.51
CA GLY A 82 -12.03 -5.00 0.97
C GLY A 82 -11.70 -6.42 0.51
N PHE A 83 -10.71 -7.06 1.12
CA PHE A 83 -10.32 -8.44 0.80
C PHE A 83 -11.05 -9.44 1.70
N GLU A 84 -11.65 -10.45 1.07
CA GLU A 84 -12.42 -11.49 1.73
C GLU A 84 -11.89 -12.90 1.38
N GLY A 85 -12.22 -13.87 2.22
CA GLY A 85 -12.00 -15.29 1.95
C GLY A 85 -10.63 -15.85 2.34
N LEU A 86 -9.70 -15.04 2.86
CA LEU A 86 -8.48 -15.54 3.48
C LEU A 86 -8.79 -16.10 4.89
N GLU A 87 -8.36 -17.32 5.16
CA GLU A 87 -8.48 -17.93 6.48
C GLU A 87 -7.43 -17.35 7.45
N LEU A 88 -7.85 -16.35 8.23
CA LEU A 88 -6.97 -15.55 9.10
C LEU A 88 -6.15 -16.36 10.13
N ASN A 89 -6.70 -17.46 10.65
CA ASN A 89 -6.04 -18.24 11.71
C ASN A 89 -4.92 -19.15 11.18
N SER A 90 -4.98 -19.53 9.90
CA SER A 90 -3.97 -20.34 9.22
C SER A 90 -3.03 -19.51 8.36
N ALA A 91 -3.27 -18.20 8.25
CA ALA A 91 -2.46 -17.29 7.46
C ALA A 91 -0.99 -17.26 7.91
N GLU A 92 -0.10 -17.37 6.93
CA GLU A 92 1.34 -17.26 7.03
C GLU A 92 1.80 -16.06 6.20
N VAL A 93 2.61 -15.20 6.81
CA VAL A 93 3.21 -14.04 6.15
C VAL A 93 4.68 -14.32 5.90
N VAL A 94 5.11 -14.17 4.64
CA VAL A 94 6.47 -14.43 4.19
C VAL A 94 6.99 -13.19 3.48
N LEU A 95 8.15 -12.71 3.92
CA LEU A 95 8.82 -11.58 3.28
C LEU A 95 9.69 -12.05 2.13
N GLU A 96 9.80 -11.21 1.10
CA GLU A 96 10.67 -11.44 -0.07
C GLU A 96 10.43 -12.81 -0.76
N TYR A 97 9.16 -13.21 -0.87
CA TYR A 97 8.78 -14.52 -1.40
C TYR A 97 9.06 -14.61 -2.90
N SER A 98 9.87 -15.60 -3.28
CA SER A 98 10.20 -15.87 -4.68
C SER A 98 9.11 -16.68 -5.36
N LEU A 99 8.59 -16.15 -6.47
CA LEU A 99 7.70 -16.84 -7.41
C LEU A 99 8.48 -17.57 -8.53
N GLY A 100 9.80 -17.67 -8.39
CA GLY A 100 10.71 -18.17 -9.42
C GLY A 100 11.28 -17.06 -10.30
N PHE A 101 12.09 -17.45 -11.29
CA PHE A 101 12.73 -16.52 -12.22
C PHE A 101 11.70 -15.75 -13.06
N ILE A 102 12.01 -14.49 -13.36
CA ILE A 102 11.16 -13.66 -14.22
C ILE A 102 11.18 -14.22 -15.64
N ASP A 103 10.00 -14.52 -16.15
CA ASP A 103 9.75 -14.79 -17.56
C ASP A 103 8.72 -13.79 -18.07
N ASP A 104 9.17 -12.82 -18.86
CA ASP A 104 8.31 -11.77 -19.43
C ASP A 104 7.42 -12.28 -20.57
N LYS A 105 7.80 -13.39 -21.24
CA LYS A 105 6.99 -14.01 -22.29
C LYS A 105 5.82 -14.76 -21.67
N ALA A 106 6.11 -15.61 -20.68
CA ALA A 106 5.09 -16.33 -19.92
C ALA A 106 4.32 -15.42 -18.94
N LYS A 107 4.91 -14.26 -18.61
CA LYS A 107 4.39 -13.30 -17.62
C LYS A 107 4.26 -13.98 -16.27
N THR A 108 5.36 -14.55 -15.77
CA THR A 108 5.43 -15.30 -14.51
C THR A 108 6.72 -15.01 -13.75
N GLY A 109 6.72 -15.27 -12.44
CA GLY A 109 7.90 -15.11 -11.58
C GLY A 109 8.12 -13.71 -11.04
N GLY A 110 9.25 -13.54 -10.36
CA GLY A 110 9.58 -12.33 -9.60
C GLY A 110 9.60 -12.58 -8.09
N ARG A 111 9.83 -11.51 -7.32
CA ARG A 111 9.96 -11.56 -5.87
C ARG A 111 9.00 -10.57 -5.24
N VAL A 112 8.05 -11.08 -4.47
CA VAL A 112 7.01 -10.31 -3.79
C VAL A 112 7.53 -9.81 -2.45
N ASP A 113 7.33 -8.53 -2.12
CA ASP A 113 7.81 -7.95 -0.87
C ASP A 113 7.17 -8.61 0.36
N ILE A 114 5.84 -8.73 0.37
CA ILE A 114 5.08 -9.41 1.42
C ILE A 114 4.08 -10.37 0.75
N TYR A 115 4.23 -11.64 1.04
CA TYR A 115 3.39 -12.71 0.53
C TYR A 115 2.60 -13.36 1.66
N ILE A 116 1.28 -13.39 1.54
CA ILE A 116 0.39 -13.99 2.52
C ILE A 116 -0.25 -15.22 1.88
N LYS A 117 -0.27 -16.34 2.59
CA LYS A 117 -0.95 -17.57 2.15
C LYS A 117 -1.69 -18.20 3.33
N ASP A 118 -2.80 -18.86 3.06
CA ASP A 118 -3.53 -19.65 4.06
C ASP A 118 -3.53 -21.15 3.70
N THR A 119 -4.17 -21.97 4.54
CA THR A 119 -4.33 -23.40 4.26
C THR A 119 -5.43 -23.74 3.26
N THR A 120 -6.22 -22.76 2.82
CA THR A 120 -7.28 -22.91 1.81
C THR A 120 -6.79 -22.61 0.38
N ASN A 121 -5.48 -22.45 0.21
CA ASN A 121 -4.81 -22.10 -1.04
C ASN A 121 -5.16 -20.68 -1.54
N LYS A 122 -5.61 -19.77 -0.67
CA LYS A 122 -5.72 -18.33 -0.96
C LYS A 122 -4.40 -17.64 -0.71
N THR A 123 -4.06 -16.70 -1.59
CA THR A 123 -2.78 -15.99 -1.53
C THR A 123 -2.97 -14.50 -1.80
N ILE A 124 -2.11 -13.68 -1.21
CA ILE A 124 -2.08 -12.24 -1.41
C ILE A 124 -0.63 -11.82 -1.65
N CYS A 125 -0.38 -11.15 -2.77
CA CYS A 125 0.89 -10.49 -3.05
C CYS A 125 0.75 -9.00 -2.75
N ILE A 126 1.59 -8.49 -1.86
CA ILE A 126 1.66 -7.06 -1.52
C ILE A 126 3.04 -6.56 -1.92
N GLU A 127 3.06 -5.47 -2.68
CA GLU A 127 4.27 -4.78 -3.12
C GLU A 127 4.30 -3.38 -2.50
N ASN A 128 5.40 -3.03 -1.83
CA ASN A 128 5.58 -1.72 -1.21
C ASN A 128 6.33 -0.81 -2.18
N LYS A 129 5.74 0.31 -2.58
CA LYS A 129 6.22 1.21 -3.66
C LYS A 129 6.24 2.67 -3.21
N ILE A 130 6.96 2.97 -2.13
CA ILE A 130 7.01 4.33 -1.57
C ILE A 130 7.85 5.25 -2.48
N TYR A 131 9.00 4.77 -2.97
CA TYR A 131 9.87 5.56 -3.85
C TYR A 131 10.25 4.87 -5.17
N ALA A 132 9.84 3.62 -5.37
CA ALA A 132 10.21 2.82 -6.53
C ALA A 132 9.15 2.79 -7.63
N THR A 133 9.60 2.72 -8.88
CA THR A 133 8.72 2.46 -10.03
C THR A 133 8.40 0.98 -10.15
N ASP A 134 7.26 0.68 -10.79
CA ASP A 134 6.87 -0.70 -11.08
C ASP A 134 7.85 -1.38 -12.03
N GLN A 135 8.17 -2.63 -11.73
CA GLN A 135 8.92 -3.45 -12.67
C GLN A 135 8.04 -3.83 -13.85
N ASN A 136 8.65 -4.05 -15.03
CA ASN A 136 7.94 -4.47 -16.24
C ASN A 136 6.95 -5.60 -15.95
N LEU A 137 5.67 -5.47 -16.28
CA LEU A 137 4.63 -6.49 -16.11
C LEU A 137 4.48 -7.09 -14.68
N GLN A 138 5.01 -6.47 -13.62
CA GLN A 138 5.07 -7.06 -12.27
C GLN A 138 3.70 -7.51 -11.76
N VAL A 139 2.71 -6.63 -11.80
CA VAL A 139 1.31 -6.94 -11.41
C VAL A 139 0.76 -8.12 -12.21
N LYS A 140 1.04 -8.18 -13.51
CA LYS A 140 0.58 -9.26 -14.39
C LYS A 140 1.22 -10.59 -14.00
N ARG A 141 2.52 -10.59 -13.69
CA ARG A 141 3.23 -11.79 -13.24
C ARG A 141 2.65 -12.32 -11.93
N TYR A 142 2.44 -11.44 -10.97
CA TYR A 142 1.85 -11.82 -9.69
C TYR A 142 0.41 -12.28 -9.84
N SER A 143 -0.38 -11.64 -10.72
CA SER A 143 -1.76 -12.07 -11.00
C SER A 143 -1.84 -13.45 -11.66
N ASN A 144 -0.80 -13.86 -12.38
CA ASN A 144 -0.71 -15.19 -12.98
C ASN A 144 -0.25 -16.27 -11.98
N HIS A 145 0.35 -15.87 -10.86
CA HIS A 145 0.64 -16.77 -9.76
C HIS A 145 -0.66 -17.15 -9.02
N ASN A 146 -0.80 -18.45 -8.69
CA ASN A 146 -1.99 -19.02 -8.03
C ASN A 146 -3.33 -18.48 -8.57
N LYS A 147 -3.44 -18.47 -9.90
CA LYS A 147 -4.52 -17.82 -10.64
C LYS A 147 -5.91 -18.25 -10.15
N GLY A 148 -6.78 -17.28 -9.86
CA GLY A 148 -8.13 -17.50 -9.34
C GLY A 148 -8.21 -17.56 -7.81
N ASN A 149 -7.06 -17.71 -7.13
CA ASN A 149 -6.97 -17.69 -5.67
C ASN A 149 -5.98 -16.65 -5.15
N ASN A 150 -5.36 -15.87 -6.04
CA ASN A 150 -4.42 -14.82 -5.71
C ASN A 150 -5.03 -13.42 -5.84
N THR A 151 -4.72 -12.57 -4.87
CA THR A 151 -4.98 -11.13 -4.91
C THR A 151 -3.65 -10.39 -4.97
N VAL A 152 -3.57 -9.32 -5.76
CA VAL A 152 -2.36 -8.48 -5.86
C VAL A 152 -2.71 -7.06 -5.47
N THR A 153 -1.95 -6.48 -4.54
CA THR A 153 -2.11 -5.08 -4.13
C THR A 153 -0.76 -4.37 -4.11
N ILE A 154 -0.79 -3.06 -4.37
CA ILE A 154 0.37 -2.17 -4.28
C ILE A 154 0.08 -1.17 -3.16
N LEU A 155 1.03 -1.02 -2.23
CA LEU A 155 1.00 0.03 -1.22
C LEU A 155 1.92 1.18 -1.69
N LEU A 156 1.35 2.37 -1.82
CA LEU A 156 2.03 3.60 -2.24
C LEU A 156 2.34 4.48 -1.03
#